data_AF-A0A957I7E2-F1
#
_entry.id   AF-A0A957I7E2-F1
#
_cell.length_a   1.000
_cell.length_b   1.000
_cell.length_c   1.000
_cell.angle_alpha   90.00
_cell.angle_beta   90.00
_cell.angle_gamma   90.00
#
_symmetry.space_group_name_H-M   'P 1'
#
loop_
_entity.id
_entity.type
_entity.pdbx_description
1 polymer ?
#
loop_
_entity_poly.entity_id
_entity_poly.type
_entity_poly.pdbx_seq_one_letter_code
_entity_poly.pdbx_strand_id
1 'polypeptide(L)'
;MANKRSQTQKRKEAFAKQKQMKQRQFQLLGIGALLLLVALVVFSFLDNQNAQTNAEGRKIAPEVGAEAPDFELVAHSGETLTLSEYRGQPVAVMFMHTW
;
A
#
# COMPACT_ATOMS: atom_id res chain seq x y z
N MET A 1 34.90 -55.67 22.04
CA MET A 1 33.80 -54.83 22.59
C MET A 1 34.01 -53.35 22.27
N ALA A 2 33.93 -52.94 21.00
CA ALA A 2 34.21 -51.55 20.59
C ALA A 2 33.29 -51.08 19.46
N ASN A 3 31.98 -50.93 19.72
CA ASN A 3 31.07 -50.34 18.71
C ASN A 3 29.76 -49.78 19.31
N LYS A 4 29.83 -48.95 20.35
CA LYS A 4 28.64 -48.20 20.82
C LYS A 4 28.85 -46.68 20.91
N ARG A 5 30.09 -46.22 21.14
CA ARG A 5 30.42 -44.79 21.28
C ARG A 5 30.44 -44.03 19.94
N SER A 6 30.84 -44.68 18.84
CA SER A 6 30.86 -44.10 17.48
C SER A 6 29.44 -43.80 16.94
N GLN A 7 28.49 -44.70 17.22
CA GLN A 7 27.09 -44.56 16.81
C GLN A 7 26.40 -43.38 17.51
N THR A 8 26.72 -43.12 18.78
CA THR A 8 26.09 -42.04 19.56
C THR A 8 26.60 -40.66 19.16
N GLN A 9 27.87 -40.53 18.77
CA GLN A 9 28.44 -39.27 18.30
C GLN A 9 27.88 -38.87 16.93
N LYS A 10 27.81 -39.81 15.98
CA LYS A 10 27.22 -39.56 14.65
C LYS A 10 25.76 -39.09 14.71
N ARG A 11 24.97 -39.63 15.63
CA ARG A 11 23.58 -39.19 15.85
C ARG A 11 23.52 -37.74 16.35
N LYS A 12 24.35 -37.36 17.33
CA LYS A 12 24.40 -35.99 17.85
C LYS A 12 24.81 -34.98 16.79
N GLU A 13 25.81 -35.31 15.97
CA GLU A 13 26.25 -34.48 14.84
C GLU A 13 25.17 -34.34 13.77
N ALA A 14 24.45 -35.42 13.45
CA ALA A 14 23.33 -35.38 12.52
C ALA A 14 22.19 -34.49 13.02
N PHE A 15 21.84 -34.57 14.31
CA PHE A 15 20.82 -33.70 14.91
C PHE A 15 21.25 -32.22 14.95
N ALA A 16 22.52 -31.94 15.26
CA ALA A 16 23.04 -30.57 15.24
C ALA A 16 23.01 -29.98 13.82
N LYS A 17 23.41 -30.75 12.79
CA LYS A 17 23.32 -30.34 11.38
C LYS A 17 21.87 -30.15 10.94
N GLN A 18 20.95 -31.03 11.33
CA GLN A 18 19.53 -30.89 10.97
C GLN A 18 18.89 -29.65 11.60
N LYS A 19 19.23 -29.35 12.86
CA LYS A 19 18.79 -28.14 13.55
C LYS A 19 19.34 -26.88 12.88
N GLN A 20 20.61 -26.90 12.48
CA GLN A 20 21.27 -25.80 11.79
C GLN A 20 20.70 -25.55 10.37
N MET A 21 20.35 -26.62 9.64
CA MET A 21 19.72 -26.49 8.32
C MET A 21 18.29 -25.93 8.42
N LYS A 22 17.49 -26.39 9.39
CA LYS A 22 16.15 -25.84 9.63
C LYS A 22 16.19 -24.37 10.06
N GLN A 23 17.18 -23.98 10.87
CA GLN A 23 17.34 -22.59 11.32
C GLN A 23 17.75 -21.65 10.18
N ARG A 24 18.66 -22.08 9.29
CA ARG A 24 19.05 -21.29 8.10
C ARG A 24 17.90 -21.16 7.09
N GLN A 25 17.10 -22.22 6.90
CA GLN A 25 15.92 -22.17 6.05
C GLN A 25 14.86 -21.20 6.60
N PHE A 26 14.65 -21.18 7.91
CA PHE A 26 13.72 -20.24 8.55
C PHE A 26 14.20 -18.78 8.47
N GLN A 27 15.51 -18.55 8.57
CA GLN A 27 16.11 -17.22 8.39
C GLN A 27 15.95 -16.70 6.95
N LEU A 28 16.17 -17.54 5.95
CA LEU A 28 16.00 -17.16 4.55
C LEU A 28 14.53 -16.83 4.20
N LEU A 29 13.59 -17.62 4.72
CA LEU A 29 12.16 -17.33 4.61
C LEU A 29 11.78 -16.00 5.29
N GLY A 30 12.32 -15.74 6.48
CA GLY A 30 12.10 -14.48 7.19
C GLY A 30 12.63 -13.26 6.44
N ILE A 31 13.84 -13.35 5.87
CA ILE A 31 14.42 -12.27 5.05
C ILE A 31 13.60 -12.06 3.78
N GLY A 32 13.19 -13.13 3.10
CA GLY A 32 12.33 -13.04 1.92
C GLY A 32 10.99 -12.35 2.22
N ALA A 33 10.33 -12.73 3.32
CA ALA A 33 9.10 -12.10 3.76
C ALA A 33 9.29 -10.61 4.11
N LEU A 34 10.40 -10.27 4.78
CA LEU A 34 10.74 -8.88 5.11
C LEU A 34 10.94 -8.04 3.84
N LEU A 35 11.70 -8.55 2.87
CA LEU A 35 11.92 -7.86 1.59
C LEU A 35 10.62 -7.66 0.82
N LEU A 36 9.72 -8.65 0.82
CA LEU A 36 8.41 -8.55 0.19
C LEU A 36 7.55 -7.48 0.87
N LEU A 37 7.56 -7.41 2.20
CA LEU A 37 6.86 -6.38 2.97
C LEU A 37 7.40 -4.98 2.67
N VAL A 38 8.72 -4.82 2.62
CA VAL A 38 9.37 -3.56 2.24
C VAL A 38 9.00 -3.16 0.82
N ALA A 39 9.02 -4.10 -0.12
CA ALA A 39 8.62 -3.86 -1.51
C ALA A 39 7.15 -3.40 -1.60
N LEU A 40 6.24 -4.01 -0.83
CA LEU A 40 4.84 -3.60 -0.76
C LEU A 40 4.69 -2.17 -0.24
N VAL A 41 5.38 -1.82 0.85
CA VAL A 41 5.34 -0.46 1.40
C VAL A 41 5.86 0.55 0.38
N VAL A 42 7.01 0.29 -0.24
CA VAL A 42 7.60 1.17 -1.26
C VAL A 42 6.65 1.33 -2.46
N PHE A 43 6.03 0.23 -2.92
CA PHE A 43 5.06 0.26 -4.01
C PHE A 43 3.84 1.12 -3.67
N SER A 44 3.27 0.99 -2.46
CA SER A 44 2.16 1.83 -2.02
C SER A 44 2.51 3.31 -1.96
N PHE A 45 3.74 3.66 -1.58
CA PHE A 45 4.19 5.06 -1.56
C PHE A 45 4.48 5.64 -2.96
N LEU A 46 4.88 4.81 -3.92
CA LEU A 46 5.08 5.22 -5.31
C LEU A 46 3.74 5.46 -6.03
N ASP A 47 2.76 4.58 -5.81
CA ASP A 47 1.43 4.71 -6.43
C ASP A 47 0.67 5.96 -5.93
N ASN A 48 0.80 6.26 -4.63
CA ASN A 48 0.18 7.44 -4.01
C ASN A 48 0.75 8.78 -4.48
N GLN A 49 1.84 8.82 -5.25
CA GLN A 49 2.40 10.05 -5.81
C GLN A 49 1.78 10.47 -7.15
N ASN A 50 0.85 9.69 -7.69
CA ASN A 50 0.02 10.11 -8.82
C ASN A 50 -1.06 11.11 -8.36
N ALA A 51 -0.65 12.18 -7.68
CA ALA A 51 -1.51 13.34 -7.48
C ALA A 51 -1.89 13.85 -8.87
N GLN A 52 -3.17 13.75 -9.21
CA GLN A 52 -3.68 14.19 -10.51
C GLN A 52 -3.45 15.70 -10.60
N THR A 53 -2.59 16.12 -11.51
CA THR A 53 -2.35 17.53 -11.82
C THR A 53 -3.19 17.94 -13.03
N ASN A 54 -3.76 19.14 -13.01
CA ASN A 54 -4.41 19.76 -14.17
C ASN A 54 -3.39 20.00 -15.30
N ALA A 55 -3.89 20.36 -16.49
CA ALA A 55 -3.05 20.77 -17.64
C ALA A 55 -2.07 21.92 -17.32
N GLU A 56 -2.32 22.67 -16.25
CA GLU A 56 -1.48 23.76 -15.76
C GLU A 56 -0.55 23.35 -14.60
N GLY A 57 -0.43 22.05 -14.30
CA GLY A 57 0.42 21.54 -13.23
C GLY A 57 -0.11 21.81 -11.80
N ARG A 58 -1.33 22.34 -11.68
CA ARG A 58 -1.99 22.56 -10.38
C ARG A 58 -2.50 21.24 -9.82
N LYS A 59 -2.29 21.00 -8.53
CA LYS A 59 -2.85 19.84 -7.82
C LYS A 59 -4.38 19.90 -7.84
N ILE A 60 -5.02 18.77 -8.09
CA ILE A 60 -6.47 18.62 -8.03
C ILE A 60 -6.87 18.08 -6.66
N ALA A 61 -8.05 18.47 -6.16
CA ALA A 61 -8.67 17.92 -4.97
C ALA A 61 -8.59 16.37 -4.96
N PRO A 62 -8.41 15.71 -3.79
CA PRO A 62 -8.92 16.14 -2.48
C PRO A 62 -7.90 16.73 -1.50
N GLU A 63 -6.66 17.02 -1.92
CA GLU A 63 -5.67 17.64 -1.03
C GLU A 63 -6.07 19.08 -0.61
N VAL A 64 -5.76 19.48 0.63
CA VAL A 64 -6.03 20.84 1.10
C VAL A 64 -5.25 21.85 0.27
N GLY A 65 -5.94 22.87 -0.25
CA GLY A 65 -5.36 23.90 -1.12
C GLY A 65 -5.24 23.48 -2.59
N ALA A 66 -5.56 22.24 -2.94
CA ALA A 66 -5.69 21.82 -4.32
C ALA A 66 -6.97 22.40 -4.94
N GLU A 67 -6.96 22.61 -6.26
CA GLU A 67 -8.11 23.16 -6.96
C GLU A 67 -9.23 22.11 -7.02
N ALA A 68 -10.45 22.52 -6.68
CA ALA A 68 -11.62 21.70 -6.88
C ALA A 68 -11.87 21.53 -8.40
N PRO A 69 -11.97 20.30 -8.92
CA PRO A 69 -12.28 20.07 -10.31
C PRO A 69 -13.67 20.61 -10.64
N ASP A 70 -13.81 21.18 -11.84
CA ASP A 70 -15.13 21.58 -12.32
C ASP A 70 -15.98 20.35 -12.61
N PHE A 71 -17.27 20.47 -12.38
CA PHE A 71 -18.25 19.43 -12.64
C PHE A 71 -19.56 20.05 -13.07
N GLU A 72 -20.35 19.28 -13.83
CA GLU A 72 -21.67 19.67 -14.30
C GLU A 72 -22.71 18.74 -13.68
N LEU A 73 -23.77 19.32 -13.10
CA LEU A 73 -24.88 18.58 -12.51
C LEU A 73 -26.21 19.14 -13.03
N VAL A 74 -27.21 18.26 -13.12
CA VAL A 74 -28.59 18.66 -13.42
C VAL A 74 -29.37 18.75 -12.11
N ALA A 75 -29.88 19.93 -11.79
CA ALA A 75 -30.72 20.17 -10.63
C ALA A 75 -32.10 19.51 -10.79
N HIS A 76 -32.85 19.38 -9.69
CA HIS A 76 -34.22 18.86 -9.73
C HIS A 76 -35.19 19.71 -10.58
N SER A 77 -34.86 20.99 -10.82
CA SER A 77 -35.58 21.87 -11.74
C SER A 77 -35.32 21.57 -13.22
N GLY A 78 -34.31 20.74 -13.54
CA GLY A 78 -33.80 20.53 -14.89
C GLY A 78 -32.74 21.54 -15.34
N GLU A 79 -32.36 22.48 -14.46
CA GLU A 79 -31.28 23.43 -14.71
C GLU A 79 -29.92 22.74 -14.62
N THR A 80 -29.02 23.04 -15.56
CA THR A 80 -27.62 22.64 -15.50
C THR A 80 -26.85 23.62 -14.64
N LEU A 81 -26.12 23.10 -13.64
CA LEU A 81 -25.26 23.86 -12.75
C LEU A 81 -23.81 23.39 -12.90
N THR A 82 -22.88 24.34 -12.89
CA THR A 82 -21.44 24.07 -12.86
C THR A 82 -20.78 24.61 -11.60
N LEU A 83 -19.66 24.01 -11.15
CA LEU A 83 -18.94 24.54 -9.99
C LEU A 83 -18.34 25.93 -10.31
N SER A 84 -17.96 26.16 -11.57
CA SER A 84 -17.39 27.43 -12.03
C SER A 84 -18.32 28.64 -11.93
N GLU A 85 -19.65 28.43 -11.91
CA GLU A 85 -20.64 29.49 -11.65
C GLU A 85 -20.53 30.10 -10.24
N TYR A 86 -20.01 29.35 -9.27
CA TYR A 86 -19.88 29.77 -7.87
C TYR A 86 -18.49 30.33 -7.51
N ARG A 87 -17.66 30.67 -8.50
CA ARG A 87 -16.33 31.24 -8.25
C ARG A 87 -16.42 32.53 -7.41
N GLY A 88 -15.54 32.64 -6.42
CA GLY A 88 -15.50 33.77 -5.49
C GLY A 88 -16.46 33.65 -4.30
N GLN A 89 -17.28 32.59 -4.26
CA GLN A 89 -18.15 32.27 -3.12
C GLN A 89 -17.58 31.08 -2.32
N PRO A 90 -17.68 31.08 -0.98
CA PRO A 90 -17.37 29.88 -0.20
C PRO A 90 -18.45 28.82 -0.44
N VAL A 91 -18.05 27.66 -0.98
CA VAL A 91 -18.95 26.54 -1.32
C VAL A 91 -18.50 25.27 -0.62
N ALA A 92 -19.47 24.49 -0.14
CA ALA A 92 -19.26 23.13 0.37
C ALA A 92 -19.97 22.12 -0.54
N VAL A 93 -19.26 21.09 -0.99
CA VAL A 93 -19.80 20.01 -1.82
C VAL A 93 -19.98 18.76 -0.95
N MET A 94 -21.17 18.19 -0.95
CA MET A 94 -21.52 17.01 -0.15
C MET A 94 -22.04 15.89 -1.05
N PHE A 95 -21.40 14.72 -0.98
CA PHE A 95 -21.85 13.51 -1.66
C PHE A 95 -22.82 12.76 -0.75
N MET A 96 -24.08 12.65 -1.17
CA MET A 96 -25.15 12.01 -0.40
C MET A 96 -25.95 11.05 -1.27
N HIS A 97 -26.67 10.14 -0.62
CA HIS A 97 -27.50 9.14 -1.28
C HIS A 97 -28.97 9.40 -0.92
N THR A 98 -29.85 9.33 -1.90
CA THR A 98 -31.30 9.24 -1.69
C THR A 98 -31.69 7.77 -1.87
N TRP A 99 -32.36 7.20 -0.88
CA TRP A 99 -32.76 5.79 -0.80
C TRP A 99 -33.75 5.35 -1.89
#